data_AF-A0A7S0RYV1-F1
#
_entry.id   AF-A0A7S0RYV1-F1
#
_cell.length_a   1.000
_cell.length_b   1.000
_cell.length_c   1.000
_cell.angle_alpha   90.00
_cell.angle_beta   90.00
_cell.angle_gamma   90.00
#
_symmetry.space_group_name_H-M   'P 1'
#
loop_
_entity.id
_entity.type
_entity.pdbx_description
1 polymer ?
#
loop_
_entity_poly.entity_id
_entity_poly.type
_entity_poly.pdbx_seq_one_letter_code
_entity_poly.pdbx_strand_id
1 'polypeptide(L)'
;DGKIITTLTAPAIVSYATMPDDWTVTGLLDTIATADPPYHALIDTGALITGMSNYQVARYLLEKGLKSMDGVVFLDGNDAKMVLMRSGMKVIKLEQCGLAKDKRLSFYDQVHTTGMDIKQHYTARALLTLGKDMTFRDFSQGAYRMRGIGQGQTLQL
;
A
#
# COMPACT_ATOMS: atom_id res chain seq x y z
N ASP A 1 15.24 18.26 -6.15
CA ASP A 1 14.01 18.54 -6.92
C ASP A 1 13.94 17.92 -8.31
N GLY A 2 14.89 18.13 -9.24
CA GLY A 2 14.79 17.55 -10.60
C GLY A 2 14.65 16.02 -10.67
N LYS A 3 15.47 15.28 -9.89
CA LYS A 3 15.42 13.80 -9.85
C LYS A 3 14.07 13.24 -9.36
N ILE A 4 13.38 13.96 -8.47
CA ILE A 4 12.08 13.51 -7.96
C ILE A 4 11.04 13.54 -9.07
N ILE A 5 10.97 14.65 -9.81
CA ILE A 5 10.03 14.80 -10.91
C ILE A 5 10.33 13.75 -11.98
N THR A 6 11.59 13.60 -12.41
CA THR A 6 11.97 12.62 -13.43
C THR A 6 11.57 11.19 -13.06
N THR A 7 11.76 10.77 -11.81
CA THR A 7 11.37 9.43 -11.36
C THR A 7 9.84 9.26 -11.34
N LEU A 8 9.13 10.24 -10.79
CA LEU A 8 7.68 10.13 -10.55
C LEU A 8 6.82 10.37 -11.80
N THR A 9 7.40 10.91 -12.87
CA THR A 9 6.72 11.09 -14.16
C THR A 9 7.18 10.11 -15.23
N ALA A 10 8.13 9.23 -14.94
CA ALA A 10 8.61 8.23 -15.89
C ALA A 10 7.60 7.07 -16.02
N PRO A 11 7.04 6.81 -17.22
CA PRO A 11 6.02 5.76 -17.43
C PRO A 11 6.51 4.33 -17.13
N ALA A 12 7.83 4.11 -17.20
CA ALA A 12 8.45 2.83 -16.83
C ALA A 12 8.48 2.58 -15.30
N ILE A 13 8.24 3.61 -14.50
CA ILE A 13 8.31 3.57 -13.03
C ILE A 13 6.92 3.78 -12.42
N VAL A 14 6.15 4.71 -13.00
CA VAL A 14 4.82 5.10 -12.53
C VAL A 14 3.82 4.94 -13.68
N SER A 15 2.79 4.14 -13.44
CA SER A 15 1.63 3.98 -14.32
C SER A 15 0.37 4.49 -13.61
N TYR A 16 -0.76 4.59 -14.31
CA TYR A 16 -2.04 4.96 -13.70
C TYR A 16 -3.17 4.09 -14.22
N ALA A 17 -4.22 3.95 -13.44
CA ALA A 17 -5.49 3.37 -13.85
C ALA A 17 -6.65 4.26 -13.41
N THR A 18 -7.74 4.27 -14.18
CA THR A 18 -8.96 4.95 -13.81
C THR A 18 -9.90 3.99 -13.11
N MET A 19 -10.53 4.43 -12.03
CA MET A 19 -11.65 3.72 -11.42
C MET A 19 -12.96 4.02 -12.15
N PRO A 20 -13.93 3.09 -12.15
CA PRO A 20 -15.26 3.38 -12.68
C PRO A 20 -15.98 4.44 -11.85
N ASP A 21 -16.96 5.13 -12.45
CA ASP A 21 -17.69 6.23 -11.79
C ASP A 21 -18.45 5.78 -10.54
N ASP A 22 -18.88 4.52 -10.50
CA ASP A 22 -19.62 3.88 -9.40
C ASP A 22 -18.71 3.08 -8.45
N TRP A 23 -17.41 3.41 -8.39
CA TRP A 23 -16.46 2.73 -7.53
C TRP A 23 -16.90 2.73 -6.05
N THR A 24 -16.49 1.68 -5.36
CA THR A 24 -16.69 1.54 -3.90
C THR A 24 -15.36 1.21 -3.25
N VAL A 25 -15.23 1.49 -1.94
CA VAL A 25 -14.04 1.11 -1.16
C VAL A 25 -13.76 -0.38 -1.29
N THR A 26 -14.80 -1.21 -1.17
CA THR A 26 -14.68 -2.66 -1.32
C THR A 26 -14.29 -3.08 -2.74
N GLY A 27 -14.81 -2.41 -3.78
CA GLY A 27 -14.42 -2.68 -5.17
C GLY A 27 -12.95 -2.33 -5.46
N LEU A 28 -12.44 -1.24 -4.89
CA LEU A 28 -11.02 -0.90 -4.94
C LEU A 28 -10.18 -1.97 -4.21
N LEU A 29 -10.58 -2.37 -3.00
CA LEU A 29 -9.88 -3.41 -2.24
C LEU A 29 -9.92 -4.78 -2.94
N ASP A 30 -11.02 -5.12 -3.61
CA ASP A 30 -11.13 -6.35 -4.41
C ASP A 30 -10.16 -6.32 -5.60
N THR A 31 -10.05 -5.17 -6.28
CA THR A 31 -9.08 -4.95 -7.37
C THR A 31 -7.65 -5.14 -6.87
N ILE A 32 -7.31 -4.57 -5.71
CA ILE A 32 -5.97 -4.71 -5.10
C ILE A 32 -5.70 -6.16 -4.68
N ALA A 33 -6.68 -6.82 -4.04
CA ALA A 33 -6.54 -8.18 -3.52
C ALA A 33 -6.38 -9.22 -4.64
N THR A 34 -6.93 -8.96 -5.82
CA THR A 34 -6.95 -9.90 -6.96
C THR A 34 -5.98 -9.55 -8.07
N ALA A 35 -5.24 -8.45 -7.94
CA ALA A 35 -4.30 -7.99 -8.95
C ALA A 35 -3.25 -9.04 -9.33
N ASP A 36 -2.99 -9.15 -10.62
CA ASP A 36 -1.90 -9.93 -11.20
C ASP A 36 -1.08 -9.03 -12.16
N PRO A 37 0.22 -8.80 -11.91
CA PRO A 37 0.99 -9.29 -10.75
C PRO A 37 0.47 -8.72 -9.42
N PRO A 38 0.86 -9.23 -8.25
CA PRO A 38 0.35 -8.73 -6.96
C PRO A 38 0.96 -7.39 -6.54
N TYR A 39 0.18 -6.59 -5.82
CA TYR A 39 0.67 -5.43 -5.07
C TYR A 39 1.31 -5.87 -3.75
N HIS A 40 2.34 -5.13 -3.34
CA HIS A 40 3.05 -5.28 -2.07
C HIS A 40 2.79 -4.11 -1.13
N ALA A 41 2.22 -3.02 -1.63
CA ALA A 41 1.77 -1.92 -0.80
C ALA A 41 0.52 -1.25 -1.35
N LEU A 42 -0.34 -0.79 -0.44
CA LEU A 42 -1.44 0.13 -0.68
C LEU A 42 -1.14 1.41 0.10
N ILE A 43 -0.97 2.52 -0.60
CA ILE A 43 -0.61 3.81 -0.04
C ILE A 43 -1.79 4.76 -0.26
N ASP A 44 -2.66 4.86 0.73
CA ASP A 44 -3.89 5.64 0.62
C ASP A 44 -3.66 7.13 0.88
N THR A 45 -2.93 7.79 -0.01
CA THR A 45 -2.64 9.23 0.14
C THR A 45 -3.85 10.09 -0.21
N GLY A 46 -4.73 9.59 -1.09
CA GLY A 46 -5.97 10.23 -1.50
C GLY A 46 -7.12 10.10 -0.51
N ALA A 47 -6.92 9.42 0.63
CA ALA A 47 -7.95 9.15 1.63
C ALA A 47 -9.22 8.49 1.06
N LEU A 48 -9.04 7.57 0.11
CA LEU A 48 -10.16 6.87 -0.55
C LEU A 48 -10.70 5.72 0.29
N ILE A 49 -9.89 5.15 1.19
CA ILE A 49 -10.30 4.03 2.05
C ILE A 49 -10.94 4.57 3.33
N THR A 50 -12.24 4.85 3.25
CA THR A 50 -13.04 5.38 4.35
C THR A 50 -13.98 4.33 4.96
N GLY A 51 -14.42 4.55 6.20
CA GLY A 51 -15.38 3.65 6.87
C GLY A 51 -14.81 2.30 7.31
N MET A 52 -13.49 2.10 7.18
CA MET A 52 -12.79 0.89 7.61
C MET A 52 -11.57 1.27 8.46
N SER A 53 -11.38 0.57 9.57
CA SER A 53 -10.11 0.62 10.30
C SER A 53 -9.00 -0.11 9.53
N ASN A 54 -7.75 0.22 9.81
CA ASN A 54 -6.58 -0.45 9.22
C ASN A 54 -6.60 -1.96 9.39
N TYR A 55 -7.06 -2.45 10.55
CA TYR A 55 -7.28 -3.88 10.78
C TYR A 55 -8.35 -4.47 9.85
N GLN A 56 -9.49 -3.78 9.67
CA GLN A 56 -10.56 -4.23 8.78
C GLN A 56 -10.08 -4.29 7.33
N VAL A 57 -9.30 -3.30 6.87
CA VAL A 57 -8.69 -3.31 5.54
C VAL A 57 -7.75 -4.50 5.38
N ALA A 58 -6.83 -4.69 6.33
CA ALA A 58 -5.89 -5.81 6.32
C ALA A 58 -6.59 -7.17 6.26
N ARG A 59 -7.65 -7.34 7.06
CA ARG A 59 -8.46 -8.55 7.09
C ARG A 59 -9.21 -8.76 5.78
N TYR A 60 -9.89 -7.73 5.28
CA TYR A 60 -10.65 -7.79 4.05
C TYR A 60 -9.78 -8.22 2.86
N LEU A 61 -8.59 -7.63 2.72
CA LEU A 61 -7.64 -7.97 1.66
C LEU A 61 -7.19 -9.44 1.72
N LEU A 62 -6.92 -9.98 2.91
CA LEU A 62 -6.56 -11.39 3.08
C LEU A 62 -7.72 -12.34 2.79
N GLU A 63 -8.94 -11.97 3.19
CA GLU A 63 -10.14 -12.78 2.97
C GLU A 63 -10.54 -12.81 1.48
N LYS A 64 -10.38 -11.69 0.76
CA LYS A 64 -10.77 -11.57 -0.65
C LYS A 64 -9.73 -12.05 -1.64
N GLY A 65 -8.45 -12.00 -1.29
CA GLY A 65 -7.38 -12.36 -2.20
C GLY A 65 -6.01 -12.41 -1.55
N LEU A 66 -5.04 -11.75 -2.17
CA LEU A 66 -3.62 -11.77 -1.80
C LEU A 66 -3.07 -13.21 -1.65
N LYS A 67 -3.42 -14.10 -2.60
CA LYS A 67 -3.10 -15.53 -2.52
C LYS A 67 -1.60 -15.83 -2.36
N SER A 68 -0.74 -14.92 -2.83
CA SER A 68 0.72 -15.02 -2.70
C SER A 68 1.28 -14.46 -1.39
N MET A 69 0.44 -13.84 -0.55
CA MET A 69 0.84 -13.18 0.70
C MET A 69 0.35 -13.95 1.92
N ASP A 70 1.21 -14.03 2.93
CA ASP A 70 0.92 -14.68 4.21
C ASP A 70 0.53 -13.67 5.32
N GLY A 71 0.55 -12.38 5.01
CA GLY A 71 0.06 -11.36 5.94
C GLY A 71 -0.05 -9.96 5.35
N VAL A 72 -0.73 -9.10 6.09
CA VAL A 72 -0.84 -7.67 5.77
C VAL A 72 -0.31 -6.85 6.93
N VAL A 73 0.67 -5.99 6.64
CA VAL A 73 1.21 -5.00 7.57
C VAL A 73 0.27 -3.81 7.61
N PHE A 74 -0.05 -3.34 8.80
CA PHE A 74 -0.89 -2.16 9.02
C PHE A 74 -0.47 -1.45 10.31
N LEU A 75 -1.00 -0.26 10.56
CA LEU A 75 -0.78 0.47 11.82
C LEU A 75 -2.01 0.34 12.71
N ASP A 76 -1.80 0.01 13.98
CA ASP A 76 -2.86 0.07 14.97
C ASP A 76 -3.12 1.52 15.43
N GLY A 77 -4.07 1.70 16.36
CA GLY A 77 -4.43 3.02 16.87
C GLY A 77 -3.37 3.71 17.73
N ASN A 78 -2.22 3.07 17.98
CA ASN A 78 -1.07 3.64 18.69
C ASN A 78 0.15 3.81 17.76
N ASP A 79 -0.06 3.83 16.44
CA ASP A 79 0.99 3.87 15.43
C ASP A 79 1.98 2.69 15.47
N ALA A 80 1.61 1.58 16.12
CA ALA A 80 2.44 0.40 16.14
C ALA A 80 2.29 -0.38 14.84
N LYS A 81 3.41 -0.80 14.27
CA LYS A 81 3.44 -1.66 13.06
C LYS A 81 3.01 -3.06 13.45
N MET A 82 1.85 -3.46 12.97
CA MET A 82 1.26 -4.76 13.19
C MET A 82 1.24 -5.56 11.90
N VAL A 83 1.18 -6.88 12.01
CA VAL A 83 0.96 -7.79 10.89
C VAL A 83 -0.24 -8.66 11.24
N LEU A 84 -1.26 -8.62 10.40
CA LEU A 84 -2.30 -9.63 10.41
C LEU A 84 -1.79 -10.83 9.61
N MET A 85 -1.56 -11.95 10.30
CA MET A 85 -1.12 -13.20 9.69
C MET A 85 -2.33 -13.92 9.07
N ARG A 86 -2.21 -14.36 7.81
CA ARG A 86 -3.22 -15.20 7.15
C ARG A 86 -3.48 -16.47 7.95
N SER A 87 -2.42 -17.10 8.46
CA SER A 87 -2.53 -18.27 9.31
C SER A 87 -3.18 -17.90 10.64
N GLY A 88 -4.44 -18.30 10.81
CA GLY A 88 -5.20 -18.10 12.04
C GLY A 88 -5.64 -16.66 12.34
N MET A 89 -5.47 -15.72 11.40
CA MET A 89 -5.90 -14.31 11.53
C MET A 89 -5.40 -13.64 12.83
N LYS A 90 -4.16 -13.98 13.22
CA LYS A 90 -3.53 -13.44 14.42
C LYS A 90 -2.81 -12.14 14.10
N VAL A 91 -2.92 -11.17 15.01
CA VAL A 91 -2.21 -9.90 14.93
C VAL A 91 -0.96 -9.99 15.81
N ILE A 92 0.21 -9.69 15.24
CA ILE A 92 1.49 -9.63 15.97
C ILE A 92 2.25 -8.37 15.58
N LYS A 93 3.20 -7.93 16.41
CA LYS A 93 4.06 -6.80 16.07
C LYS A 93 4.97 -7.16 14.90
N LEU A 94 5.13 -6.25 13.95
CA LEU A 94 5.99 -6.42 12.78
C LEU A 94 7.45 -6.72 13.15
N GLU A 95 7.96 -6.11 14.22
CA GLU A 95 9.33 -6.34 14.71
C GLU A 95 9.56 -7.77 15.20
N GLN A 96 8.50 -8.46 15.62
CA GLN A 96 8.50 -9.86 16.09
C GLN A 96 8.11 -10.83 14.98
N CYS A 97 7.75 -10.32 13.80
CA CYS A 97 7.28 -11.10 12.67
C CYS A 97 8.43 -11.39 11.71
N GLY A 98 8.78 -12.67 11.56
CA GLY A 98 9.79 -13.14 10.59
C GLY A 98 9.31 -13.17 9.14
N LEU A 99 8.13 -12.61 8.82
CA LEU A 99 7.54 -12.71 7.50
C LEU A 99 8.36 -11.96 6.45
N ALA A 100 8.72 -12.67 5.37
CA ALA A 100 9.47 -12.13 4.26
C ALA A 100 8.73 -10.97 3.57
N LYS A 101 9.48 -10.02 3.01
CA LYS A 101 8.90 -8.77 2.48
C LYS A 101 8.09 -8.98 1.19
N ASP A 102 8.40 -10.02 0.43
CA ASP A 102 7.67 -10.50 -0.75
C ASP A 102 6.42 -11.31 -0.41
N LYS A 103 6.28 -11.72 0.86
CA LYS A 103 5.13 -12.51 1.36
C LYS A 103 4.14 -11.68 2.15
N ARG A 104 4.19 -10.36 2.02
CA ARG A 104 3.27 -9.45 2.72
C ARG A 104 2.90 -8.25 1.86
N LEU A 105 1.69 -7.74 2.08
CA LEU A 105 1.28 -6.42 1.62
C LEU A 105 1.39 -5.43 2.79
N SER A 106 1.74 -4.17 2.54
CA SER A 106 1.71 -3.11 3.55
C SER A 106 0.64 -2.07 3.23
N PHE A 107 -0.27 -1.84 4.17
CA PHE A 107 -1.27 -0.77 4.07
C PHE A 107 -0.78 0.47 4.83
N TYR A 108 -0.71 1.60 4.13
CA TYR A 108 -0.44 2.92 4.68
C TYR A 108 -1.71 3.75 4.51
N ASP A 109 -2.36 4.11 5.60
CA ASP A 109 -3.52 4.99 5.60
C ASP A 109 -3.10 6.47 5.64
N GLN A 110 -3.98 7.37 5.18
CA GLN A 110 -3.66 8.78 5.05
C GLN A 110 -3.19 9.40 6.38
N VAL A 111 -3.95 9.18 7.46
CA VAL A 111 -3.80 9.87 8.75
C VAL A 111 -2.44 9.60 9.39
N HIS A 112 -1.99 8.36 9.35
CA HIS A 112 -0.76 7.98 10.04
C HIS A 112 0.46 8.05 9.14
N THR A 113 0.34 8.31 7.82
CA THR A 113 1.48 8.18 6.89
C THR A 113 2.78 8.91 7.29
N THR A 114 2.80 9.96 8.11
CA THR A 114 4.03 10.74 8.38
C THR A 114 5.07 9.99 9.23
N GLY A 115 6.30 9.81 8.70
CA GLY A 115 7.47 9.39 9.50
C GLY A 115 7.78 7.89 9.59
N MET A 116 6.89 6.97 9.19
CA MET A 116 7.19 5.53 9.29
C MET A 116 7.93 4.94 8.09
N ASP A 117 8.93 4.12 8.40
CA ASP A 117 9.61 3.24 7.46
C ASP A 117 9.14 1.78 7.62
N ILE A 118 8.46 1.23 6.61
CA ILE A 118 8.17 -0.20 6.46
C ILE A 118 8.94 -0.65 5.23
N LYS A 119 9.99 -1.45 5.45
CA LYS A 119 10.84 -1.93 4.36
C LYS A 119 10.05 -2.87 3.44
N GLN A 120 10.07 -2.56 2.15
CA GLN A 120 9.42 -3.32 1.08
C GLN A 120 10.40 -4.25 0.37
N HIS A 121 9.86 -5.22 -0.39
CA HIS A 121 10.67 -6.06 -1.27
C HIS A 121 11.36 -5.21 -2.36
N TYR A 122 12.51 -5.66 -2.89
CA TYR A 122 13.31 -4.84 -3.82
C TYR A 122 12.63 -4.59 -5.18
N THR A 123 11.74 -5.51 -5.60
CA THR A 123 10.88 -5.37 -6.80
C THR A 123 9.42 -5.09 -6.46
N ALA A 124 9.14 -4.58 -5.26
CA ALA A 124 7.77 -4.34 -4.82
C ALA A 124 7.03 -3.36 -5.74
N ARG A 125 5.82 -3.76 -6.15
CA ARG A 125 4.85 -2.88 -6.82
C ARG A 125 3.85 -2.35 -5.79
N ALA A 126 3.59 -1.06 -5.78
CA ALA A 126 2.59 -0.47 -4.91
C ALA A 126 1.49 0.25 -5.69
N LEU A 127 0.30 0.28 -5.10
CA LEU A 127 -0.81 1.13 -5.53
C LEU A 127 -0.85 2.36 -4.62
N LEU A 128 -0.93 3.55 -5.20
CA LEU A 128 -1.02 4.82 -4.49
C LEU A 128 -2.29 5.55 -4.92
N THR A 129 -3.18 5.83 -3.99
CA THR A 129 -4.42 6.53 -4.32
C THR A 129 -4.18 8.04 -4.47
N LEU A 130 -4.87 8.65 -5.43
CA LEU A 130 -4.89 10.09 -5.65
C LEU A 130 -6.24 10.69 -5.25
N GLY A 131 -6.20 11.80 -4.52
CA GLY A 131 -7.36 12.61 -4.15
C GLY A 131 -7.37 13.93 -4.90
N LYS A 132 -8.56 14.50 -5.13
CA LYS A 132 -8.75 15.74 -5.90
C LYS A 132 -7.98 16.95 -5.36
N ASP A 133 -7.76 17.00 -4.05
CA ASP A 133 -7.13 18.13 -3.34
C ASP A 133 -5.65 17.85 -3.03
N MET A 134 -5.08 16.76 -3.56
CA MET A 134 -3.68 16.42 -3.33
C MET A 134 -2.74 17.34 -4.10
N THR A 135 -1.67 17.77 -3.44
CA THR A 135 -0.56 18.46 -4.08
C THR A 135 0.47 17.46 -4.61
N PHE A 136 1.37 17.93 -5.49
CA PHE A 136 2.53 17.13 -5.89
C PHE A 136 3.41 16.72 -4.70
N ARG A 137 3.45 17.55 -3.64
CA ARG A 137 4.18 17.23 -2.41
C ARG A 137 3.57 16.01 -1.75
N ASP A 138 2.25 15.95 -1.58
CA ASP A 138 1.54 14.82 -0.95
C ASP A 138 1.77 13.54 -1.74
N PHE A 139 1.59 13.60 -3.07
CA PHE A 139 1.92 12.49 -3.96
C PHE A 139 3.37 12.02 -3.78
N SER A 140 4.34 12.93 -3.82
CA SER A 140 5.75 12.58 -3.68
C SER A 140 6.05 11.92 -2.32
N GLN A 141 5.47 12.41 -1.23
CA GLN A 141 5.67 11.86 0.11
C GLN A 141 5.07 10.46 0.26
N GLY A 142 3.91 10.22 -0.35
CA GLY A 142 3.32 8.89 -0.47
C GLY A 142 4.18 7.96 -1.32
N ALA A 143 4.59 8.42 -2.51
CA ALA A 143 5.39 7.63 -3.44
C ALA A 143 6.71 7.14 -2.82
N TYR A 144 7.41 8.00 -2.08
CA TYR A 144 8.68 7.66 -1.43
C TYR A 144 8.55 6.80 -0.17
N ARG A 145 7.38 6.27 0.16
CA ARG A 145 7.26 5.07 1.01
C ARG A 145 7.88 3.85 0.35
N MET A 146 7.82 3.81 -0.98
CA MET A 146 8.61 2.91 -1.82
C MET A 146 10.03 3.46 -1.95
N ARG A 147 10.87 3.23 -0.94
CA ARG A 147 12.25 3.78 -0.88
C ARG A 147 13.14 3.39 -2.06
N GLY A 148 12.81 2.30 -2.76
CA GLY A 148 13.47 1.82 -3.96
C GLY A 148 12.75 2.18 -5.27
N ILE A 149 11.86 3.17 -5.27
CA ILE A 149 11.15 3.59 -6.49
C ILE A 149 12.14 4.04 -7.58
N GLY A 150 11.96 3.49 -8.79
CA GLY A 150 12.90 3.67 -9.90
C GLY A 150 14.19 2.86 -9.79
N GLN A 151 14.32 2.03 -8.76
CA GLN A 151 15.42 1.09 -8.53
C GLN A 151 14.86 -0.32 -8.26
N GLY A 152 13.95 -0.76 -9.12
CA GLY A 152 13.24 -2.03 -9.03
C GLY A 152 11.81 -1.92 -8.50
N GLN A 153 11.50 -0.93 -7.65
CA GLN A 153 10.12 -0.68 -7.20
C GLN A 153 9.38 0.24 -8.16
N THR A 154 8.08 0.00 -8.29
CA THR A 154 7.18 0.70 -9.21
C THR A 154 5.88 1.10 -8.54
N LEU A 155 5.20 2.09 -9.12
CA LEU A 155 3.89 2.55 -8.68
C LEU A 155 2.84 2.40 -9.77
N GLN A 156 1.62 2.09 -9.34
CA GLN A 156 0.41 2.40 -10.07
C GLN A 156 -0.41 3.41 -9.27
N LEU A 157 -0.88 4.44 -9.94
CA LEU A 157 -1.79 5.46 -9.42
C LEU A 157 -3.25 5.04 -9.67
#